data_AF-A0A7W8YWH5-F1
#
_entry.id   AF-A0A7W8YWH5-F1
#
_cell.length_a   1.000
_cell.length_b   1.000
_cell.length_c   1.000
_cell.angle_alpha   90.00
_cell.angle_beta   90.00
_cell.angle_gamma   90.00
#
_symmetry.space_group_name_H-M   'P 1'
#
loop_
_entity.id
_entity.type
_entity.pdbx_description
1 polymer ?
#
loop_
_entity_poly.entity_id
_entity_poly.type
_entity_poly.pdbx_seq_one_letter_code
_entity_poly.pdbx_strand_id
1 'polypeptide(L)'
;MVLASDDSFDPISSMGIGFAMSSACNGALAIINQDDDANSINNYNEGLKKIYDHYISTKSQYYKEEKRWPDAVFWKNRKVGV
;
A
#
# COMPACT_ATOMS: atom_id res chain seq x y z
N MET A 1 -10.54 -4.49 17.40
CA MET A 1 -11.17 -3.93 16.19
C MET A 1 -10.06 -3.63 15.21
N VAL A 2 -9.79 -4.54 14.27
CA VAL A 2 -8.78 -4.33 13.22
C VAL A 2 -9.45 -3.48 12.15
N LEU A 3 -9.12 -2.19 12.14
CA LEU A 3 -9.61 -1.27 11.11
C LEU A 3 -8.80 -1.54 9.84
N ALA A 4 -9.43 -2.18 8.85
CA ALA A 4 -8.96 -2.12 7.48
C ALA A 4 -9.15 -0.68 7.01
N SER A 5 -8.08 0.11 7.00
CA SER A 5 -8.09 1.41 6.35
C SER A 5 -8.30 1.23 4.86
N ASP A 6 -9.28 1.94 4.31
CA ASP A 6 -9.61 2.01 2.88
C ASP A 6 -8.46 2.69 2.11
N ASP A 7 -7.33 1.99 1.97
CA ASP A 7 -6.29 2.36 1.02
C ASP A 7 -6.81 2.01 -0.37
N SER A 8 -7.51 2.95 -1.00
CA SER A 8 -7.84 2.87 -2.42
C SER A 8 -6.54 2.95 -3.22
N PHE A 9 -5.93 1.79 -3.47
CA PHE A 9 -4.76 1.66 -4.32
C PHE A 9 -5.12 2.14 -5.73
N ASP A 10 -4.26 3.00 -6.28
CA ASP A 10 -4.35 3.44 -7.66
C ASP A 10 -4.19 2.19 -8.55
N PRO A 11 -5.17 1.88 -9.43
CA PRO A 11 -5.14 0.66 -10.23
C PRO A 11 -3.91 0.60 -11.16
N ILE A 12 -3.23 1.73 -11.40
CA ILE A 12 -1.99 1.77 -12.18
C ILE A 12 -0.89 0.87 -11.61
N SER A 13 -0.88 0.62 -10.29
CA SER A 13 0.12 -0.24 -9.65
C SER A 13 -0.26 -1.72 -9.64
N SER A 14 -1.51 -2.08 -9.97
CA SER A 14 -2.06 -3.45 -9.85
C SER A 14 -1.92 -4.07 -8.44
N MET A 15 -1.64 -3.29 -7.40
CA MET A 15 -1.35 -3.82 -6.06
C MET A 15 -2.60 -4.10 -5.23
N GLY A 16 -3.78 -3.59 -5.60
CA GLY A 16 -4.98 -3.62 -4.76
C GLY A 16 -5.45 -5.03 -4.35
N ILE A 17 -5.60 -5.96 -5.31
CA ILE A 17 -6.10 -7.32 -5.01
C ILE A 17 -5.02 -8.15 -4.29
N GLY A 18 -3.77 -8.07 -4.74
CA GLY A 18 -2.66 -8.78 -4.09
C GLY A 18 -2.44 -8.32 -2.65
N PHE A 19 -2.60 -7.02 -2.39
CA PHE A 19 -2.56 -6.45 -1.05
C PHE A 19 -3.71 -6.97 -0.19
N ALA A 20 -4.95 -6.88 -0.66
CA ALA A 20 -6.12 -7.31 0.09
C ALA A 20 -6.04 -8.78 0.52
N MET A 21 -5.59 -9.67 -0.38
CA MET A 21 -5.41 -11.09 -0.03
C MET A 21 -4.28 -11.28 1.00
N SER A 22 -3.14 -10.64 0.79
CA SER A 22 -1.97 -10.79 1.67
C SER A 22 -2.22 -10.18 3.06
N SER A 23 -2.87 -9.03 3.13
CA SER A 23 -3.21 -8.36 4.39
C SER A 23 -4.26 -9.14 5.17
N ALA A 24 -5.23 -9.77 4.51
CA ALA A 24 -6.20 -10.66 5.15
C ALA A 24 -5.53 -11.90 5.76
N CYS A 25 -4.66 -12.58 5.01
CA CYS A 25 -3.93 -13.75 5.51
C CYS A 25 -3.02 -13.39 6.70
N ASN A 26 -2.20 -12.36 6.55
CA ASN A 26 -1.28 -11.94 7.62
C ASN A 26 -2.03 -11.38 8.85
N GLY A 27 -3.17 -10.72 8.64
CA GLY A 27 -4.00 -10.21 9.73
C GLY A 27 -4.66 -11.34 10.52
N ALA A 28 -5.15 -12.36 9.83
CA ALA A 28 -5.69 -13.55 10.48
C ALA A 28 -4.62 -14.26 11.34
N LEU A 29 -3.40 -14.42 10.81
CA LEU A 29 -2.27 -14.99 11.56
C LEU A 29 -1.89 -14.16 12.78
N ALA A 30 -1.89 -12.83 12.66
CA ALA A 30 -1.59 -11.95 13.77
C ALA A 30 -2.62 -12.06 14.90
N ILE A 31 -3.91 -12.23 14.57
CA ILE A 31 -4.97 -12.46 15.57
C ILE A 31 -4.82 -13.83 16.23
N ILE A 32 -4.55 -14.88 15.46
CA ILE A 32 -4.38 -16.26 15.98
C ILE A 32 -3.21 -16.31 16.98
N ASN A 33 -2.11 -15.62 16.68
CA ASN A 33 -0.89 -15.65 17.49
C ASN A 33 -0.87 -14.58 18.59
N GLN A 34 -1.95 -13.81 18.78
CA GLN A 34 -1.95 -12.67 19.71
C GLN A 34 -1.71 -13.09 21.17
N ASP A 35 -2.25 -14.24 21.57
CA ASP A 35 -2.14 -14.73 22.95
C ASP A 35 -0.77 -15.35 23.24
N ASP A 36 -0.07 -15.86 22.21
CA ASP A 36 1.26 -16.49 22.32
C ASP A 36 2.41 -15.50 22.06
N ASP A 37 2.18 -14.48 21.23
CA ASP A 37 3.13 -13.42 20.91
C ASP A 37 2.42 -12.05 20.97
N ALA A 38 2.68 -11.32 22.06
CA ALA A 38 2.17 -9.97 22.27
C ALA A 38 2.59 -8.97 21.17
N ASN A 39 3.63 -9.27 20.39
CA ASN A 39 4.09 -8.41 19.30
C ASN A 39 3.49 -8.76 17.94
N SER A 40 2.74 -9.87 17.80
CA SER A 40 2.16 -10.33 16.54
C SER A 40 1.35 -9.25 15.81
N ILE A 41 0.52 -8.51 16.54
CA ILE A 41 -0.28 -7.39 16.01
C ILE A 41 0.61 -6.21 15.58
N ASN A 42 1.65 -5.89 16.35
CA ASN A 42 2.60 -4.82 16.01
C ASN A 42 3.41 -5.18 14.75
N ASN A 43 3.88 -6.42 14.65
CA ASN A 43 4.58 -6.94 13.49
C ASN A 43 3.72 -6.88 12.23
N TYR A 44 2.43 -7.19 12.34
CA TYR A 44 1.48 -7.03 11.25
C TYR A 44 1.34 -5.56 10.81
N ASN A 45 1.17 -4.64 11.77
CA ASN A 45 1.06 -3.21 11.47
C ASN A 45 2.32 -2.65 10.80
N GLU A 46 3.52 -3.05 11.25
CA GLU A 46 4.78 -2.69 10.59
C GLU A 46 4.88 -3.25 9.18
N GLY A 47 4.41 -4.49 8.98
CA GLY A 47 4.31 -5.12 7.66
C GLY A 47 3.40 -4.32 6.72
N LEU A 48 2.21 -3.92 7.18
CA LEU A 48 1.29 -3.09 6.40
C LEU A 48 1.94 -1.76 6.01
N LYS A 49 2.63 -1.09 6.94
CA LYS A 49 3.33 0.16 6.67
C LYS A 49 4.39 -0.01 5.57
N LYS A 50 5.20 -1.07 5.63
CA LYS A 50 6.21 -1.35 4.61
C LYS A 50 5.60 -1.57 3.22
N ILE A 51 4.47 -2.27 3.15
CA ILE A 51 3.77 -2.51 1.89
C ILE A 51 3.18 -1.21 1.33
N TYR A 52 2.62 -0.37 2.19
CA TYR A 52 2.12 0.96 1.80
C TYR A 52 3.25 1.85 1.28
N ASP A 53 4.39 1.91 1.99
CA ASP A 53 5.57 2.67 1.57
C ASP A 53 6.08 2.17 0.20
N HIS A 54 6.07 0.85 -0.02
CA HIS A 54 6.40 0.27 -1.32
C HIS A 54 5.42 0.67 -2.43
N TYR A 55 4.11 0.65 -2.13
CA TYR A 55 3.08 1.11 -3.07
C TYR A 55 3.28 2.57 -3.50
N ILE A 56 3.54 3.47 -2.55
CA ILE A 56 3.78 4.90 -2.85
C ILE A 56 4.99 5.06 -3.76
N SER A 57 6.07 4.31 -3.51
CA SER A 57 7.27 4.32 -4.35
C SER A 57 6.97 3.84 -5.78
N THR A 58 6.35 2.67 -5.92
CA THR A 58 5.98 2.07 -7.21
C THR A 58 5.03 2.97 -8.00
N LYS A 59 4.04 3.56 -7.33
CA LYS A 59 3.14 4.55 -7.91
C LYS A 59 3.92 5.76 -8.45
N SER A 60 4.80 6.34 -7.63
CA SER A 60 5.63 7.48 -8.05
C SER A 60 6.47 7.16 -9.30
N GLN A 61 7.04 5.96 -9.37
CA GLN A 61 7.80 5.51 -10.53
C GLN A 61 6.94 5.48 -11.80
N TYR A 62 5.77 4.83 -11.77
CA TYR A 62 4.88 4.78 -12.94
C TYR A 62 4.44 6.16 -13.41
N TYR A 63 4.15 7.07 -12.48
CA TYR A 63 3.78 8.46 -12.83
C TYR A 63 4.95 9.25 -13.44
N LYS A 64 6.20 8.98 -13.04
CA LYS A 64 7.39 9.63 -13.63
C LYS A 64 7.72 9.11 -15.02
N GLU A 65 7.48 7.82 -15.28
CA GLU A 65 7.73 7.20 -16.58
C GLU A 65 6.74 7.68 -17.67
N GLU A 66 5.55 8.16 -17.29
CA GLU A 66 4.57 8.67 -18.23
C GLU A 66 5.02 9.99 -18.90
N LYS A 67 5.28 9.93 -20.21
CA LYS A 67 5.75 11.06 -21.04
C LYS A 67 4.74 11.53 -22.10
N ARG A 68 3.61 10.83 -22.29
CA ARG A 68 2.63 11.13 -23.37
C ARG A 68 1.91 12.47 -23.18
N TRP A 69 1.72 12.90 -21.94
CA TRP A 69 0.90 14.08 -21.61
C TRP A 69 1.63 15.07 -20.70
N PRO A 70 2.77 15.64 -21.14
CA PRO A 70 3.61 16.49 -20.29
C PRO A 70 2.92 17.80 -19.89
N ASP A 71 1.98 18.29 -20.71
CA ASP A 71 1.32 19.58 -20.50
C ASP A 71 0.00 19.52 -19.77
N ALA A 72 -0.57 18.34 -19.55
CA ALA A 72 -1.82 18.24 -18.80
C ALA A 72 -1.58 18.53 -17.32
N VAL A 73 -2.41 19.42 -16.75
CA VAL A 73 -2.34 19.85 -15.34
C VAL A 73 -2.36 18.66 -14.38
N PHE A 74 -3.11 17.61 -14.72
CA PHE A 74 -3.19 16.35 -13.96
C PHE A 74 -1.82 15.68 -13.73
N TRP A 75 -0.96 15.66 -14.75
CA TRP A 75 0.36 15.02 -14.68
C TRP A 75 1.41 15.95 -14.09
N LYS A 76 1.31 17.27 -14.33
CA LYS A 76 2.23 18.26 -13.75
C LYS A 76 2.26 18.19 -12.22
N ASN A 77 1.09 18.12 -11.58
CA ASN A 77 1.01 18.06 -10.11
C ASN A 77 1.64 16.76 -9.53
N ARG A 78 1.54 15.64 -10.26
CA ARG A 78 2.04 14.32 -9.82
C ARG A 78 3.51 14.08 -10.16
N LYS A 79 4.10 14.89 -11.04
CA LYS A 79 5.56 14.90 -11.30
C LYS A 79 6.33 15.78 -10.32
N VAL A 80 5.70 16.86 -9.83
CA VAL A 80 6.32 17.85 -8.94
C VAL A 80 6.19 17.48 -7.46
N GLY A 81 5.14 16.74 -7.07
CA GLY A 81 4.89 16.32 -5.68
C GLY A 81 5.60 15.04 -5.26
N VAL A 82 6.93 14.98 -5.40
CA VAL A 82 7.81 14.03 -4.70
C VAL A 82 8.72 14.83 -3.78
#